data_AF-A1RYV8-F1
#
_entry.id   AF-A1RYV8-F1
#
_cell.length_a   1.000
_cell.length_b   1.000
_cell.length_c   1.000
_cell.angle_alpha   90.00
_cell.angle_beta   90.00
_cell.angle_gamma   90.00
#
_symmetry.space_group_name_H-M   'P 1'
#
loop_
_entity.id
_entity.type
_entity.pdbx_description
1 polymer ?
#
loop_
_entity_poly.entity_id
_entity_poly.type
_entity_poly.pdbx_seq_one_letter_code
_entity_poly.pdbx_strand_id
1 'polypeptide(L)'
;MRDFANEGEVYRFLRWKLRELWGARVEERYGLGRLSPDVDLLVVAGGGVFGLEVKYFQDRPLRAYEGLGEALALLLYCFDGVYLVHVFDSSLRGVYGEVVERALRLVDLTPLGYVVVVGRGDPEVLRVPRGNPFKLRGECEAVGQDA
;
A
#
# COMPACT_ATOMS: atom_id res chain seq x y z
N MET A 1 -23.32 3.37 8.21
CA MET A 1 -22.37 3.51 9.33
C MET A 1 -20.99 3.28 8.75
N ARG A 2 -20.01 4.12 9.06
CA ARG A 2 -18.63 3.96 8.56
C ARG A 2 -17.88 2.90 9.38
N ASP A 3 -17.00 2.14 8.75
CA ASP A 3 -16.17 1.14 9.41
C ASP A 3 -15.00 1.77 10.19
N PHE A 4 -14.55 2.95 9.72
CA PHE A 4 -13.48 3.73 10.31
C PHE A 4 -13.93 5.18 10.52
N ALA A 5 -13.57 5.75 11.66
CA ALA A 5 -13.86 7.15 11.98
C ALA A 5 -12.97 8.13 11.21
N ASN A 6 -11.74 7.72 10.87
CA ASN A 6 -10.75 8.50 10.14
C ASN A 6 -9.63 7.61 9.58
N GLU A 7 -8.77 8.17 8.73
CA GLU A 7 -7.61 7.49 8.14
C GLU A 7 -6.62 6.93 9.18
N GLY A 8 -6.44 7.63 10.31
CA GLY A 8 -5.59 7.14 11.41
C GLY A 8 -6.06 5.80 11.99
N GLU A 9 -7.36 5.50 11.92
CA GLU A 9 -7.88 4.20 12.29
C GLU A 9 -7.61 3.12 11.23
N VAL A 10 -7.65 3.49 9.95
CA VAL A 10 -7.26 2.61 8.83
C VAL A 10 -5.81 2.18 8.98
N TYR A 11 -4.89 3.12 9.23
CA TYR A 11 -3.47 2.80 9.42
C TYR A 11 -3.23 1.90 10.64
N ARG A 12 -3.90 2.15 11.76
CA ARG A 12 -3.84 1.25 12.93
C ARG A 12 -4.35 -0.15 12.62
N PHE A 13 -5.47 -0.25 11.91
CA PHE A 13 -6.05 -1.52 11.50
C PHE A 13 -5.12 -2.30 10.57
N LEU A 14 -4.61 -1.66 9.51
CA LEU A 14 -3.68 -2.28 8.57
C LEU A 14 -2.41 -2.76 9.26
N ARG A 15 -1.82 -1.96 10.16
CA ARG A 15 -0.64 -2.40 10.94
C ARG A 15 -0.90 -3.67 11.71
N TRP A 16 -2.03 -3.75 12.41
CA TRP A 16 -2.40 -4.95 13.16
C TRP A 16 -2.60 -6.14 12.24
N LYS A 17 -3.36 -5.99 11.15
CA LYS A 17 -3.64 -7.07 10.19
C LYS A 17 -2.41 -7.56 9.43
N LEU A 18 -1.54 -6.67 8.98
CA LEU A 18 -0.33 -7.04 8.27
C LEU A 18 0.66 -7.76 9.22
N ARG A 19 0.73 -7.38 10.49
CA ARG A 19 1.49 -8.13 11.51
C ARG A 19 0.91 -9.54 11.73
N GLU A 20 -0.41 -9.63 11.86
CA GLU A 20 -1.13 -10.89 12.10
C GLU A 20 -0.98 -11.86 10.92
N LEU A 21 -1.28 -11.41 9.70
CA LEU A 21 -1.44 -12.28 8.54
C LEU A 21 -0.13 -12.51 7.79
N TRP A 22 0.75 -11.50 7.72
CA TRP A 22 1.98 -11.59 6.93
C TRP A 22 3.21 -11.83 7.81
N GLY A 23 3.04 -11.96 9.13
CA GLY A 23 4.14 -12.03 10.09
C GLY A 23 5.08 -10.81 9.98
N ALA A 24 4.54 -9.68 9.54
CA ALA A 24 5.34 -8.54 9.13
C ALA A 24 5.71 -7.63 10.30
N ARG A 25 6.88 -6.99 10.25
CA ARG A 25 7.15 -5.78 11.02
C ARG A 25 6.64 -4.59 10.21
N VAL A 26 5.86 -3.70 10.84
CA VAL A 26 5.26 -2.55 10.15
C VAL A 26 5.60 -1.26 10.89
N GLU A 27 6.16 -0.30 10.16
CA GLU A 27 6.55 1.04 10.61
C GLU A 27 5.81 2.11 9.80
N GLU A 28 5.33 3.18 10.45
CA GLU A 28 4.88 4.40 9.77
C GLU A 28 6.13 5.26 9.53
N ARG A 29 6.42 5.64 8.29
CA ARG A 29 7.57 6.50 7.97
C ARG A 29 7.14 7.71 7.16
N TYR A 30 7.00 8.83 7.84
CA TYR A 30 6.84 10.13 7.19
C TYR A 30 8.20 10.70 6.79
N GLY A 31 8.41 10.90 5.49
CA GLY A 31 9.50 11.63 4.85
C GLY A 31 10.92 11.10 5.06
N LEU A 32 11.52 10.51 4.01
CA LEU A 32 12.98 10.36 3.92
C LEU A 32 13.71 11.67 3.56
N GLY A 33 13.03 12.83 3.63
CA GLY A 33 13.57 14.17 3.39
C GLY A 33 12.64 15.07 2.58
N ARG A 34 13.02 16.34 2.39
CA ARG A 34 12.22 17.40 1.72
C ARG A 34 11.88 17.15 0.23
N LEU A 35 12.48 16.16 -0.40
CA LEU A 35 12.37 15.91 -1.86
C LEU A 35 11.81 14.53 -2.19
N SER A 36 11.41 13.75 -1.18
CA SER A 36 11.13 12.33 -1.35
C SER A 36 9.67 12.05 -0.96
N PRO A 37 8.89 11.28 -1.76
CA PRO A 37 7.48 11.05 -1.50
C PRO A 37 7.25 10.34 -0.16
N ASP A 38 6.28 10.79 0.64
CA ASP A 38 5.97 10.13 1.91
C ASP A 38 5.51 8.69 1.66
N VAL A 39 5.99 7.73 2.46
CA VAL A 39 5.50 6.36 2.43
C VAL A 39 4.49 6.18 3.55
N ASP A 40 3.28 5.74 3.23
CA ASP A 40 2.26 5.57 4.26
C ASP A 40 2.65 4.47 5.26
N LEU A 41 3.05 3.30 4.74
CA LEU A 41 3.50 2.17 5.55
C LEU A 41 4.75 1.52 4.96
N LEU A 42 5.74 1.27 5.82
CA LEU A 42 6.88 0.40 5.53
C LEU A 42 6.63 -0.96 6.15
N VAL A 43 6.75 -2.01 5.35
CA VAL A 43 6.48 -3.39 5.75
C VAL A 43 7.72 -4.25 5.51
N VAL A 44 8.25 -4.88 6.55
CA VAL A 44 9.30 -5.90 6.44
C VAL A 44 8.66 -7.27 6.64
N ALA A 45 8.66 -8.10 5.60
CA ALA A 45 8.03 -9.42 5.61
C ALA A 45 8.76 -10.36 4.65
N GLY A 46 8.87 -11.65 5.01
CA GLY A 46 9.45 -12.66 4.11
C GLY A 46 10.88 -12.37 3.63
N GLY A 47 11.66 -11.61 4.41
CA GLY A 47 13.02 -11.18 4.05
C GLY A 47 13.11 -9.99 3.09
N GLY A 48 11.98 -9.38 2.70
CA GLY A 48 11.93 -8.18 1.88
C GLY A 48 11.39 -6.95 2.62
N VAL A 49 11.69 -5.77 2.10
CA VAL A 49 11.21 -4.46 2.58
C VAL A 49 10.30 -3.86 1.52
N PHE A 50 9.05 -3.58 1.88
CA PHE A 50 8.01 -3.10 0.97
C PHE A 50 7.49 -1.73 1.39
N GLY A 51 7.28 -0.87 0.41
CA GLY A 51 6.56 0.40 0.58
C GLY A 51 5.09 0.21 0.24
N LEU A 52 4.20 0.75 1.06
CA LEU A 52 2.76 0.74 0.81
C LEU A 52 2.27 2.18 0.70
N GLU A 53 1.53 2.45 -0.37
CA GLU A 53 0.70 3.64 -0.55
C GLU A 53 -0.75 3.25 -0.29
N VAL A 54 -1.43 3.94 0.61
CA VAL A 54 -2.76 3.57 1.11
C VAL A 54 -3.77 4.67 0.78
N LYS A 55 -4.84 4.30 0.08
CA LYS A 55 -5.97 5.20 -0.16
C LYS A 55 -7.24 4.66 0.48
N TYR A 56 -7.86 5.49 1.33
CA TYR A 56 -9.11 5.18 1.99
C TYR A 56 -10.31 5.82 1.29
N PHE A 57 -11.18 4.98 0.73
CA PHE A 57 -12.42 5.39 0.08
C PHE A 57 -13.59 5.25 1.06
N GLN A 58 -14.08 6.39 1.54
CA GLN A 58 -15.25 6.46 2.41
C GLN A 58 -16.51 6.98 1.71
N ASP A 59 -16.36 7.78 0.66
CA ASP A 59 -17.47 8.41 -0.06
C ASP A 59 -17.18 8.44 -1.57
N ARG A 60 -18.19 8.80 -2.38
CA ARG A 60 -18.05 9.00 -3.83
C ARG A 60 -17.60 10.43 -4.16
N PRO A 61 -16.98 10.68 -5.33
CA PRO A 61 -16.70 9.75 -6.43
C PRO A 61 -15.45 8.89 -6.17
N LEU A 62 -15.50 7.62 -6.58
CA LEU A 62 -14.38 6.69 -6.47
C LEU A 62 -13.52 6.75 -7.74
N ARG A 63 -12.20 6.88 -7.57
CA ARG A 63 -11.24 6.95 -8.69
C ARG A 63 -10.29 5.77 -8.62
N ALA A 64 -10.33 4.93 -9.65
CA ALA A 64 -9.52 3.71 -9.73
C ALA A 64 -8.01 3.98 -9.80
N TYR A 65 -7.59 5.19 -10.20
CA TYR A 65 -6.19 5.59 -10.32
C TYR A 65 -5.65 6.32 -9.08
N GLU A 66 -6.46 6.49 -8.04
CA GLU A 66 -6.07 7.24 -6.85
C GLU A 66 -4.93 6.51 -6.11
N GLY A 67 -3.86 7.23 -5.77
CA GLY A 67 -2.64 6.67 -5.19
C GLY A 67 -1.67 6.03 -6.19
N LEU A 68 -2.03 5.90 -7.46
CA LEU A 68 -1.15 5.26 -8.44
C LEU A 68 0.15 6.06 -8.66
N GLY A 69 0.05 7.40 -8.72
CA GLY A 69 1.22 8.25 -8.94
C GLY A 69 2.17 8.23 -7.75
N GLU A 70 1.63 8.29 -6.54
CA GLU A 70 2.36 8.22 -5.28
C GLU A 70 3.05 6.86 -5.13
N ALA A 71 2.33 5.75 -5.35
CA ALA A 71 2.90 4.41 -5.34
C ALA A 71 4.03 4.24 -6.38
N LEU A 72 3.88 4.78 -7.58
CA LEU A 72 4.96 4.78 -8.57
C LEU A 72 6.17 5.59 -8.11
N ALA A 73 5.95 6.74 -7.46
CA ALA A 73 7.01 7.57 -6.92
C ALA A 73 7.80 6.85 -5.81
N LEU A 74 7.15 5.99 -5.01
CA LEU A 74 7.83 5.17 -4.01
C LEU A 74 8.85 4.19 -4.61
N LEU A 75 8.77 3.84 -5.90
CA LEU A 75 9.78 3.00 -6.56
C LEU A 75 11.16 3.67 -6.62
N LEU A 76 11.23 5.00 -6.44
CA LEU A 76 12.50 5.73 -6.32
C LEU A 76 13.24 5.40 -5.01
N TYR A 77 12.60 4.72 -4.07
CA TYR A 77 13.23 4.23 -2.85
C TYR A 77 13.74 2.79 -2.99
N CYS A 78 14.58 2.40 -2.04
CA CYS A 78 15.20 1.08 -1.95
C CYS A 78 14.27 -0.07 -1.51
N PHE A 79 12.97 0.01 -1.77
CA PHE A 79 12.01 -1.07 -1.49
C PHE A 79 12.21 -2.23 -2.47
N ASP A 80 12.07 -3.47 -2.01
CA ASP A 80 12.02 -4.68 -2.84
C ASP A 80 10.79 -4.70 -3.74
N GLY A 81 9.69 -4.13 -3.26
CA GLY A 81 8.48 -3.91 -4.03
C GLY A 81 7.60 -2.84 -3.39
N VAL A 82 6.68 -2.29 -4.16
CA VAL A 82 5.70 -1.31 -3.67
C VAL A 82 4.30 -1.85 -3.92
N TYR A 83 3.41 -1.69 -2.96
CA TYR A 83 2.00 -2.00 -3.09
C TYR A 83 1.17 -0.72 -3.10
N LEU A 84 0.22 -0.64 -4.01
CA LEU A 84 -0.95 0.22 -3.86
C LEU A 84 -2.01 -0.53 -3.04
N VAL A 85 -2.51 0.10 -1.98
CA VAL A 85 -3.53 -0.46 -1.10
C VAL A 85 -4.78 0.40 -1.18
N HIS A 86 -5.88 -0.17 -1.66
CA HIS A 86 -7.18 0.49 -1.64
C HIS A 86 -8.03 -0.08 -0.51
N VAL A 87 -8.38 0.77 0.44
CA VAL A 87 -9.27 0.44 1.55
C VAL A 87 -10.62 1.05 1.25
N PHE A 88 -11.66 0.24 1.13
CA PHE A 88 -13.02 0.68 0.88
C PHE A 88 -13.85 0.53 2.15
N ASP A 89 -14.59 1.57 2.53
CA ASP A 89 -15.65 1.44 3.53
C ASP A 89 -16.71 0.43 3.04
N SER A 90 -17.22 -0.43 3.92
CA SER A 90 -18.17 -1.48 3.57
C SER A 90 -19.50 -0.96 3.05
N SER A 91 -19.83 0.32 3.30
CA SER A 91 -20.97 0.99 2.65
C SER A 91 -20.83 1.09 1.13
N LEU A 92 -19.61 0.90 0.58
CA LEU A 92 -19.32 0.92 -0.85
C LEU A 92 -19.41 -0.46 -1.53
N ARG A 93 -19.88 -1.51 -0.82
CA ARG A 93 -19.95 -2.90 -1.33
C ARG A 93 -20.57 -3.06 -2.72
N GLY A 94 -21.54 -2.22 -3.08
CA GLY A 94 -22.21 -2.28 -4.38
C GLY A 94 -21.44 -1.68 -5.56
N VAL A 95 -20.30 -1.01 -5.32
CA VAL A 95 -19.57 -0.28 -6.37
C VAL A 95 -18.06 -0.45 -6.38
N TYR A 96 -17.44 -0.92 -5.28
CA TYR A 96 -15.98 -1.05 -5.22
C TYR A 96 -15.41 -2.03 -6.27
N GLY A 97 -16.16 -3.07 -6.65
CA GLY A 97 -15.69 -4.10 -7.58
C GLY A 97 -15.25 -3.54 -8.94
N GLU A 98 -16.02 -2.60 -9.52
CA GLU A 98 -15.66 -1.95 -10.78
C GLU A 98 -14.41 -1.06 -10.62
N VAL A 99 -14.26 -0.41 -9.47
CA VAL A 99 -13.08 0.41 -9.16
C VAL A 99 -11.84 -0.46 -9.04
N VAL A 100 -11.95 -1.58 -8.33
CA VAL A 100 -10.89 -2.59 -8.14
C VAL A 100 -10.47 -3.19 -9.48
N GLU A 101 -11.42 -3.58 -10.33
CA GLU A 101 -11.10 -4.14 -11.65
C GLU A 101 -10.32 -3.14 -12.52
N ARG A 102 -10.78 -1.87 -12.55
CA ARG A 102 -10.10 -0.82 -13.30
C ARG A 102 -8.72 -0.50 -12.72
N ALA A 103 -8.59 -0.45 -11.39
CA ALA A 103 -7.32 -0.21 -10.70
C ALA A 103 -6.33 -1.33 -11.01
N LEU A 104 -6.78 -2.60 -10.92
CA LEU A 104 -5.95 -3.76 -11.23
C LEU A 104 -5.43 -3.72 -12.67
N ARG A 105 -6.27 -3.38 -13.66
CA ARG A 105 -5.85 -3.20 -15.06
C ARG A 105 -4.76 -2.13 -15.22
N LEU A 106 -4.83 -1.04 -14.46
CA LEU A 106 -3.80 0.00 -14.47
C LEU A 106 -2.52 -0.48 -13.79
N VAL A 107 -2.63 -1.09 -12.61
CA VAL A 107 -1.50 -1.65 -11.85
C VAL A 107 -0.77 -2.73 -12.68
N ASP A 108 -1.48 -3.52 -13.48
CA ASP A 108 -0.88 -4.55 -14.33
C ASP A 108 0.12 -4.02 -15.37
N LEU A 109 -0.01 -2.74 -15.75
CA LEU A 109 0.90 -2.03 -16.63
C LEU A 109 2.17 -1.53 -15.90
N THR A 110 2.27 -1.75 -14.59
CA THR A 110 3.33 -1.22 -13.72
C THR A 110 4.05 -2.33 -12.94
N PRO A 111 5.17 -2.03 -12.26
CA PRO A 111 5.81 -2.98 -11.34
C PRO A 111 5.05 -3.21 -10.02
N LEU A 112 4.06 -2.37 -9.68
CA LEU A 112 3.41 -2.31 -8.37
C LEU A 112 2.60 -3.56 -8.02
N GLY A 113 2.60 -3.96 -6.76
CA GLY A 113 1.59 -4.86 -6.22
C GLY A 113 0.27 -4.13 -5.96
N TYR A 114 -0.81 -4.91 -5.78
CA TYR A 114 -2.13 -4.36 -5.46
C TYR A 114 -2.82 -5.17 -4.38
N VAL A 115 -3.28 -4.46 -3.35
CA VAL A 115 -4.01 -5.01 -2.21
C VAL A 115 -5.33 -4.27 -2.07
N VAL A 116 -6.38 -5.03 -1.77
CA VAL A 116 -7.70 -4.48 -1.48
C VAL A 116 -8.13 -4.87 -0.07
N VAL A 117 -8.75 -3.93 0.63
CA VAL A 117 -9.36 -4.16 1.94
C VAL A 117 -10.78 -3.59 1.90
N VAL A 118 -11.75 -4.35 2.41
CA VAL A 118 -13.15 -3.88 2.51
C VAL A 118 -13.57 -3.87 3.97
N GLY A 119 -13.87 -2.68 4.48
CA GLY A 119 -14.16 -2.43 5.88
C GLY A 119 -13.02 -2.95 6.77
N ARG A 120 -13.38 -3.73 7.79
CA ARG A 120 -12.44 -4.42 8.69
C ARG A 120 -12.16 -5.87 8.28
N GLY A 121 -12.39 -6.21 7.01
CA GLY A 121 -12.06 -7.51 6.45
C GLY A 121 -10.55 -7.71 6.29
N ASP A 122 -10.16 -8.94 5.99
CA ASP A 122 -8.75 -9.26 5.74
C ASP A 122 -8.26 -8.62 4.43
N PRO A 123 -7.00 -8.14 4.37
CA PRO A 123 -6.40 -7.66 3.14
C PRO A 123 -6.25 -8.79 2.10
N GLU A 124 -6.77 -8.54 0.90
CA GLU A 124 -6.67 -9.44 -0.23
C GLU A 124 -5.57 -8.95 -1.18
N VAL A 125 -4.53 -9.77 -1.37
CA VAL A 125 -3.48 -9.50 -2.36
C VAL A 125 -3.94 -9.96 -3.72
N LEU A 126 -4.40 -9.02 -4.54
CA LEU A 126 -4.81 -9.31 -5.92
C LEU A 126 -3.62 -9.41 -6.87
N ARG A 127 -2.50 -8.76 -6.52
CA ARG A 127 -1.27 -8.81 -7.31
C ARG A 127 -0.03 -8.61 -6.43
N VAL A 128 0.95 -9.49 -6.57
CA VAL A 128 2.27 -9.34 -5.97
C VAL A 128 3.13 -8.40 -6.85
N PRO A 129 3.95 -7.49 -6.29
CA PRO A 129 4.84 -6.63 -7.06
C PRO A 129 5.83 -7.47 -7.88
N ARG A 130 6.18 -7.00 -9.08
CA ARG A 130 7.17 -7.65 -9.96
C ARG A 130 8.63 -7.34 -9.58
N GLY A 131 8.84 -6.79 -8.38
CA GLY A 131 10.11 -6.22 -7.93
C GLY A 131 10.27 -4.76 -8.34
N ASN A 132 11.08 -4.02 -7.58
CA ASN A 132 11.42 -2.64 -7.91
C ASN A 132 12.50 -2.59 -9.01
N PRO A 133 12.20 -2.05 -10.20
CA PRO A 133 13.17 -1.99 -11.30
C PRO A 133 14.32 -0.99 -11.06
N PHE A 134 14.16 -0.06 -10.12
CA PHE A 134 15.18 0.96 -9.82
C PHE A 134 16.09 0.57 -8.64
N LYS A 135 15.81 -0.55 -7.96
CA LYS A 135 16.65 -1.04 -6.87
C LYS A 135 17.92 -1.69 -7.44
N LEU A 136 19.01 -0.94 -7.51
CA LEU A 136 20.32 -1.46 -7.89
C LEU A 136 20.91 -2.31 -6.75
N ARG A 137 21.39 -3.51 -7.08
CA ARG A 137 22.04 -4.40 -6.11
C ARG A 137 23.33 -3.75 -5.62
N GLY A 138 23.39 -3.44 -4.32
CA GLY A 138 24.58 -2.91 -3.64
C GLY A 138 24.54 -1.41 -3.28
N GLU A 139 23.54 -0.66 -3.74
CA GLU A 139 23.43 0.79 -3.42
C GLU A 139 22.36 1.10 -2.36
N CYS A 140 21.62 0.08 -1.95
CA CYS A 140 20.54 0.17 -0.98
C CYS A 140 20.98 -0.36 0.38
N GLU A 141 21.93 0.33 1.01
CA GLU A 141 22.17 0.18 2.46
C GLU A 141 21.28 1.16 3.23
N ALA A 142 20.70 0.69 4.33
CA ALA A 142 19.90 1.48 5.29
C ALA A 142 18.43 1.82 4.96
N VAL A 143 17.60 0.83 4.58
CA VAL A 143 16.16 0.88 4.91
C VAL A 143 15.81 -0.27 5.83
N GLY A 144 15.81 -0.01 7.15
CA GLY A 144 15.38 -0.96 8.18
C GLY A 144 16.47 -1.74 8.93
N GLN A 145 17.75 -1.35 8.83
CA GLN A 145 18.86 -2.06 9.50
C GLN A 145 19.17 -1.60 10.94
N ASP A 146 18.66 -0.44 11.38
CA ASP A 146 18.97 0.13 12.70
C ASP A 146 17.79 0.16 13.69
N ALA A 147 16.90 -0.84 13.65
CA ALA A 147 15.71 -0.80 14.51
C ALA A 147 15.31 -2.16 15.11
#